data_AF-A0A8S4SI10-F1
#
_entry.id   AF-A0A8S4SI10-F1
#
_cell.length_a   1.000
_cell.length_b   1.000
_cell.length_c   1.000
_cell.angle_alpha   90.00
_cell.angle_beta   90.00
_cell.angle_gamma   90.00
#
_symmetry.space_group_name_H-M   'P 1'
#
loop_
_entity.id
_entity.type
_entity.pdbx_description
1 polymer ?
#
loop_
_entity_poly.entity_id
_entity_poly.type
_entity_poly.pdbx_seq_one_letter_code
_entity_poly.pdbx_strand_id
1 'polypeptide(L)'
;MSGKEKLAIFPSRGAQMLIKGRLAGAVKGHGLLKKKADALQVRFRVTLPIFESYQDGSDTYELAGLARGGQQLTKLKKNFQSAVKLLVELASLQTSFVTLDEVIKITNRRVNAIEHVIIPRLERTLAYIISELDELEREEFYRLKKIQDKKKIIREKAEARKAKMLEAGKDVRDIANLLDEGDEDLLF
;
A
#
# COMPACT_ATOMS: atom_id res chain seq x y z
N MET A 1 -4.19 -8.24 23.60
CA MET A 1 -3.65 -7.24 22.64
C MET A 1 -3.54 -7.92 21.27
N SER A 2 -4.42 -7.63 20.31
CA SER A 2 -4.19 -7.72 18.84
C SER A 2 -5.53 -7.83 18.09
N GLY A 3 -6.36 -6.79 18.17
CA GLY A 3 -7.64 -6.74 17.45
C GLY A 3 -7.54 -6.17 16.02
N LYS A 4 -6.33 -5.94 15.49
CA LYS A 4 -6.11 -5.18 14.24
C LYS A 4 -5.14 -5.86 13.26
N GLU A 5 -5.11 -7.18 13.25
CA GLU A 5 -4.23 -7.97 12.38
C GLU A 5 -4.63 -7.94 10.91
N LYS A 6 -5.92 -7.73 10.64
CA LYS A 6 -6.52 -7.64 9.31
C LYS A 6 -7.35 -6.37 9.18
N LEU A 7 -7.55 -5.90 7.95
CA LEU A 7 -8.49 -4.84 7.68
C LEU A 7 -9.92 -5.38 7.83
N ALA A 8 -10.80 -4.60 8.46
CA ALA A 8 -12.23 -4.92 8.53
C ALA A 8 -12.88 -4.58 7.18
N ILE A 9 -12.95 -5.57 6.28
CA ILE A 9 -13.51 -5.42 4.94
C ILE A 9 -14.35 -6.66 4.63
N PHE A 10 -15.50 -6.45 4.01
CA PHE A 10 -16.35 -7.53 3.54
C PHE A 10 -15.66 -8.31 2.40
N PRO A 11 -15.65 -9.67 2.41
CA PRO A 11 -15.04 -10.46 1.36
C PRO A 11 -15.83 -10.34 0.06
N SER A 12 -15.24 -9.74 -0.96
CA SER A 12 -15.83 -9.66 -2.30
C SER A 12 -14.74 -9.63 -3.37
N ARG A 13 -15.08 -10.03 -4.60
CA ARG A 13 -14.18 -9.93 -5.76
C ARG A 13 -13.67 -8.49 -5.99
N GLY A 14 -14.53 -7.49 -5.75
CA GLY A 14 -14.15 -6.07 -5.81
C GLY A 14 -13.16 -5.67 -4.70
N ALA A 15 -13.39 -6.14 -3.47
CA ALA A 15 -12.46 -5.93 -2.36
C ALA A 15 -11.10 -6.62 -2.60
N GLN A 16 -11.11 -7.83 -3.19
CA GLN A 16 -9.90 -8.56 -3.58
C GLN A 16 -9.05 -7.73 -4.55
N MET A 17 -9.67 -7.17 -5.60
CA MET A 17 -8.98 -6.33 -6.58
C MET A 17 -8.39 -5.07 -5.94
N LEU A 18 -9.15 -4.41 -5.07
CA LEU A 18 -8.72 -3.20 -4.36
C LEU A 18 -7.52 -3.48 -3.44
N ILE A 19 -7.57 -4.57 -2.65
CA ILE A 19 -6.46 -4.95 -1.76
C ILE A 19 -5.22 -5.38 -2.54
N LYS A 20 -5.39 -6.12 -3.64
CA LYS A 20 -4.28 -6.49 -4.53
C LYS A 20 -3.61 -5.24 -5.14
N GLY A 21 -4.40 -4.25 -5.54
CA GLY A 21 -3.89 -2.95 -6.00
C GLY A 21 -3.12 -2.20 -4.91
N ARG A 22 -3.65 -2.17 -3.68
CA ARG A 22 -2.96 -1.56 -2.53
C ARG A 22 -1.65 -2.27 -2.18
N LEU A 23 -1.62 -3.61 -2.21
CA LEU A 23 -0.42 -4.40 -1.96
C LEU A 23 0.66 -4.11 -3.02
N ALA A 24 0.29 -4.12 -4.31
CA ALA A 24 1.21 -3.76 -5.39
C ALA A 24 1.74 -2.33 -5.24
N GLY A 25 0.89 -1.39 -4.83
CA GLY A 25 1.29 -0.02 -4.51
C GLY A 25 2.27 0.07 -3.34
N ALA A 26 2.02 -0.68 -2.26
CA ALA A 26 2.89 -0.73 -1.09
C ALA A 26 4.27 -1.33 -1.41
N VAL A 27 4.33 -2.41 -2.20
CA VAL A 27 5.59 -3.03 -2.64
C VAL A 27 6.39 -2.08 -3.55
N LYS A 28 5.75 -1.44 -4.52
CA LYS A 28 6.40 -0.42 -5.36
C LYS A 28 6.88 0.78 -4.52
N GLY A 29 6.05 1.25 -3.60
CA GLY A 29 6.36 2.36 -2.68
C GLY A 29 7.55 2.04 -1.78
N HIS A 30 7.61 0.83 -1.23
CA HIS A 30 8.74 0.34 -0.46
C HIS A 30 10.04 0.38 -1.29
N GLY A 31 10.03 -0.16 -2.51
CA GLY A 31 11.19 -0.14 -3.40
C GLY A 31 11.66 1.27 -3.76
N LEU A 32 10.72 2.19 -4.03
CA LEU A 32 11.04 3.59 -4.32
C LEU A 32 11.63 4.31 -3.11
N LEU A 33 11.07 4.10 -1.92
CA LEU A 33 11.56 4.71 -0.68
C LEU A 33 12.93 4.16 -0.28
N LYS A 34 13.18 2.87 -0.49
CA LYS A 34 14.49 2.26 -0.26
C LYS A 34 15.55 2.87 -1.18
N LYS A 35 15.27 2.94 -2.49
CA LYS A 35 16.15 3.63 -3.45
C LYS A 35 16.37 5.10 -3.11
N LYS A 36 15.33 5.79 -2.62
CA LYS A 36 15.45 7.19 -2.16
C LYS A 36 16.31 7.31 -0.92
N ALA A 37 16.17 6.40 0.05
CA ALA A 37 17.00 6.35 1.26
C ALA A 37 18.47 6.12 0.91
N ASP A 38 18.76 5.15 0.04
CA ASP A 38 20.11 4.86 -0.45
C ASP A 38 20.69 6.08 -1.19
N ALA A 39 19.88 6.73 -2.04
CA ALA A 39 20.29 7.95 -2.74
C ALA A 39 20.52 9.15 -1.81
N LEU A 40 19.73 9.29 -0.74
CA LEU A 40 19.91 10.32 0.30
C LEU A 40 21.20 10.10 1.08
N GLN A 41 21.59 8.84 1.27
CA GLN A 41 22.84 8.47 1.93
C GLN A 41 24.07 8.74 1.05
N VAL A 42 23.92 8.68 -0.29
CA VAL A 42 25.01 8.85 -1.26
C VAL A 42 25.11 10.26 -1.84
N ARG A 43 23.99 10.99 -2.01
CA ARG A 43 23.96 12.34 -2.59
C ARG A 43 23.06 13.24 -1.76
N PHE A 44 23.68 14.23 -1.12
CA PHE A 44 23.10 15.36 -0.38
C PHE A 44 22.14 16.24 -1.22
N ARG A 45 21.05 15.68 -1.77
CA ARG A 45 20.05 16.36 -2.62
C ARG A 45 18.75 16.67 -1.86
N VAL A 46 18.86 17.13 -0.63
CA VAL A 46 17.75 17.79 0.06
C VAL A 46 17.90 19.29 -0.16
N THR A 47 16.80 20.04 -0.23
CA THR A 47 16.82 21.51 -0.13
C THR A 47 17.34 21.88 1.26
N LEU A 48 18.64 22.06 1.36
CA LEU A 48 19.33 22.37 2.60
C LEU A 48 19.30 23.89 2.81
N PRO A 49 19.02 24.37 4.03
CA PRO A 49 19.19 25.77 4.36
C PRO A 49 20.70 26.10 4.32
N ILE A 50 21.08 27.03 3.45
CA ILE A 50 22.46 27.51 3.33
C ILE A 50 22.51 28.87 4.02
N PHE A 51 23.44 29.06 4.95
CA PHE A 51 23.71 30.38 5.51
C PHE A 51 24.69 31.13 4.62
N GLU A 52 24.34 32.38 4.31
CA GLU A 52 25.24 33.32 3.63
C GLU A 52 25.66 34.41 4.62
N SER A 53 26.95 34.75 4.63
CA SER A 53 27.43 35.86 5.45
C SER A 53 27.06 37.19 4.79
N TYR A 54 26.16 37.95 5.39
CA TYR A 54 25.86 39.32 5.00
C TYR A 54 26.53 40.29 5.97
N GLN A 55 27.25 41.29 5.46
CA GLN A 55 27.83 42.38 6.26
C GLN A 55 27.06 43.64 5.94
N ASP A 56 26.34 44.16 6.93
CA ASP A 56 25.62 45.42 6.84
C ASP A 56 26.26 46.44 7.80
N GLY A 57 26.55 47.64 7.29
CA GLY A 57 27.08 48.75 8.09
C GLY A 57 28.56 49.09 7.93
N SER A 58 28.88 50.33 8.34
CA SER A 58 30.21 50.92 8.38
C SER A 58 31.02 50.44 9.59
N ASP A 59 32.35 50.58 9.49
CA ASP A 59 33.30 50.13 10.51
C ASP A 59 33.16 50.89 11.84
N THR A 60 32.43 50.32 12.80
CA THR A 60 32.21 50.89 14.14
C THR A 60 33.49 51.09 14.96
N TYR A 61 34.59 50.44 14.59
CA TYR A 61 35.88 50.46 15.29
C TYR A 61 36.98 51.27 14.58
N GLU A 62 36.63 52.11 13.60
CA GLU A 62 37.60 52.90 12.83
C GLU A 62 38.48 53.81 13.70
N LEU A 63 37.95 54.31 14.83
CA LEU A 63 38.70 55.12 15.81
C LEU A 63 39.38 54.31 16.94
N ALA A 64 39.21 52.99 17.01
CA ALA A 64 39.75 52.17 18.10
C ALA A 64 41.28 51.93 18.03
N GLY A 65 41.96 52.51 17.03
CA GLY A 65 43.37 52.26 16.71
C GLY A 65 44.27 53.51 16.68
N LEU A 66 43.91 54.63 17.33
CA LEU A 66 44.61 55.92 17.20
C LEU A 66 46.08 55.94 17.69
N ALA A 67 46.57 54.89 18.37
CA ALA A 67 47.94 54.79 18.86
C ALA A 67 48.71 53.61 18.21
N ARG A 68 49.90 53.26 18.74
CA ARG A 68 50.76 52.18 18.20
C ARG A 68 50.14 50.76 18.17
N GLY A 69 48.93 50.57 18.69
CA GLY A 69 48.19 49.29 18.68
C GLY A 69 47.16 49.13 17.55
N GLY A 70 46.91 50.16 16.74
CA GLY A 70 45.90 50.11 15.67
C GLY A 70 46.21 49.07 14.58
N GLN A 71 47.49 48.86 14.26
CA GLN A 71 47.88 47.84 13.26
C GLN A 71 47.57 46.42 13.73
N GLN A 72 47.77 46.12 15.03
CA GLN A 72 47.46 44.83 15.63
C GLN A 72 45.94 44.62 15.69
N LEU A 73 45.17 45.67 15.99
CA LEU A 73 43.71 45.61 15.99
C LEU A 73 43.14 45.32 14.58
N THR A 74 43.70 45.96 13.55
CA THR A 74 43.29 45.70 12.16
C THR A 74 43.64 44.28 11.71
N LYS A 75 44.79 43.74 12.11
CA LYS A 75 45.16 42.33 11.85
C LYS A 75 44.22 41.37 12.57
N LEU A 76 43.92 41.64 13.85
CA LEU A 76 42.97 40.87 14.66
C LEU A 76 41.60 40.84 13.98
N LYS A 77 41.11 42.00 13.53
CA LYS A 77 39.82 42.13 12.84
C LYS A 77 39.76 41.29 11.56
N LYS A 78 40.80 41.33 10.72
CA LYS A 78 40.87 40.51 9.51
C LYS A 78 40.82 39.01 9.83
N ASN A 79 41.58 38.57 10.84
CA ASN A 79 41.59 37.18 11.28
C ASN A 79 40.23 36.73 11.82
N PHE A 80 39.57 37.58 12.62
CA PHE A 80 38.22 37.31 13.12
C PHE A 80 37.17 37.30 12.01
N GLN A 81 37.25 38.22 11.03
CA GLN A 81 36.36 38.21 9.87
C GLN A 81 36.51 36.92 9.05
N SER A 82 37.73 36.42 8.83
CA SER A 82 37.94 35.12 8.18
C SER A 82 37.44 33.95 9.02
N ALA A 83 37.64 33.99 10.35
CA ALA A 83 37.15 32.94 11.25
C ALA A 83 35.62 32.90 11.29
N VAL A 84 34.94 34.05 11.33
CA VAL A 84 33.48 34.13 11.31
C VAL A 84 32.92 33.61 9.98
N LYS A 85 33.55 33.92 8.84
CA LYS A 85 33.15 33.35 7.54
C LYS A 85 33.24 31.82 7.54
N LEU A 86 34.34 31.26 8.04
CA LEU A 86 34.50 29.81 8.18
C LEU A 86 33.48 29.19 9.15
N LEU A 87 33.14 29.88 10.24
CA LEU A 87 32.11 29.42 11.18
C LEU A 87 30.71 29.42 10.56
N VAL A 88 30.39 30.39 9.70
CA VAL A 88 29.13 30.42 8.95
C VAL A 88 29.05 29.27 7.97
N GLU A 89 30.13 28.97 7.24
CA GLU A 89 30.22 27.80 6.36
C GLU A 89 30.07 26.49 7.15
N LEU A 90 30.72 26.37 8.31
CA LEU A 90 30.61 25.21 9.18
C LEU A 90 29.20 25.03 9.73
N ALA A 91 28.55 26.12 10.17
CA ALA A 91 27.18 26.09 10.68
C ALA A 91 26.17 25.68 9.60
N SER A 92 26.40 26.11 8.35
CA SER A 92 25.65 25.67 7.17
C SER A 92 25.76 24.16 6.97
N LEU A 93 26.99 23.63 7.01
CA LEU A 93 27.22 22.19 6.90
C LEU A 93 26.59 21.41 8.07
N GLN A 94 26.77 21.86 9.31
CA GLN A 94 26.20 21.21 10.50
C GLN A 94 24.67 21.16 10.46
N THR A 95 24.02 22.29 10.14
CA THR A 95 22.55 22.35 10.03
C THR A 95 22.07 21.42 8.92
N SER A 96 22.78 21.40 7.80
CA SER A 96 22.45 20.49 6.70
C SER A 96 22.56 19.02 7.07
N PHE A 97 23.56 18.65 7.88
CA PHE A 97 23.75 17.29 8.36
C PHE A 97 22.62 16.85 9.31
N VAL A 98 22.24 17.69 10.27
CA VAL A 98 21.17 17.36 11.23
C VAL A 98 19.83 17.18 10.53
N THR A 99 19.47 18.09 9.63
CA THR A 99 18.22 17.99 8.86
C THR A 99 18.20 16.74 7.96
N LEU A 100 19.32 16.40 7.35
CA LEU A 100 19.44 15.20 6.51
C LEU A 100 19.29 13.91 7.34
N ASP A 101 19.96 13.81 8.48
CA ASP A 101 19.87 12.66 9.38
C ASP A 101 18.41 12.43 9.82
N GLU A 102 17.68 13.50 10.12
CA GLU A 102 16.26 13.41 10.46
C GLU A 102 15.42 12.87 9.29
N VAL A 103 15.64 13.37 8.06
CA VAL A 103 14.96 12.89 6.85
C VAL A 103 15.28 11.41 6.59
N ILE A 104 16.52 10.98 6.79
CA ILE A 104 16.93 9.57 6.65
C ILE A 104 16.21 8.72 7.69
N LYS A 105 16.22 9.11 8.97
CA LYS A 105 15.50 8.41 10.05
C LYS A 105 13.99 8.31 9.78
N ILE A 106 13.36 9.37 9.28
CA ILE A 106 11.94 9.34 8.90
C ILE A 106 11.71 8.38 7.73
N THR A 107 12.58 8.41 6.71
CA THR A 107 12.48 7.53 5.54
C THR A 107 12.65 6.06 5.92
N ASN A 108 13.67 5.72 6.71
CA ASN A 108 13.90 4.36 7.20
C ASN A 108 12.75 3.85 8.08
N ARG A 109 12.22 4.69 8.98
CA ARG A 109 11.01 4.34 9.76
C ARG A 109 9.82 4.04 8.86
N ARG A 110 9.61 4.82 7.79
CA ARG A 110 8.53 4.57 6.82
C ARG A 110 8.74 3.27 6.05
N VAL A 111 9.97 2.99 5.61
CA VAL A 111 10.33 1.73 4.94
C VAL A 111 10.01 0.54 5.84
N ASN A 112 10.47 0.57 7.10
CA ASN A 112 10.23 -0.50 8.08
C ASN A 112 8.73 -0.67 8.40
N ALA A 113 7.97 0.44 8.48
CA ALA A 113 6.52 0.37 8.69
C ALA A 113 5.80 -0.29 7.50
N ILE A 114 6.24 -0.03 6.27
CA ILE A 114 5.66 -0.67 5.09
C ILE A 114 6.00 -2.17 5.09
N GLU A 115 7.26 -2.51 5.34
CA GLU A 115 7.78 -3.88 5.29
C GLU A 115 7.19 -4.78 6.38
N HIS A 116 7.15 -4.32 7.63
CA HIS A 116 6.77 -5.18 8.75
C HIS A 116 5.33 -4.98 9.26
N VAL A 117 4.65 -3.90 8.89
CA VAL A 117 3.28 -3.63 9.36
C VAL A 117 2.27 -3.63 8.22
N ILE A 118 2.51 -2.87 7.15
CA ILE A 118 1.50 -2.68 6.10
C ILE A 118 1.41 -3.88 5.17
N ILE A 119 2.54 -4.35 4.62
CA ILE A 119 2.57 -5.50 3.71
C ILE A 119 1.96 -6.75 4.37
N PRO A 120 2.41 -7.18 5.57
CA PRO A 120 1.85 -8.37 6.21
C PRO A 120 0.36 -8.23 6.56
N ARG A 121 -0.10 -7.02 6.88
CA ARG A 121 -1.53 -6.76 7.14
C ARG A 121 -2.38 -6.84 5.87
N LEU A 122 -1.85 -6.37 4.74
CA LEU A 122 -2.53 -6.50 3.43
C LEU A 122 -2.56 -7.95 2.97
N GLU A 123 -1.47 -8.70 3.14
CA GLU A 123 -1.40 -10.13 2.81
C GLU A 123 -2.37 -10.97 3.64
N ARG A 124 -2.42 -10.77 4.96
CA ARG A 124 -3.43 -11.43 5.82
C ARG A 124 -4.87 -11.10 5.41
N THR A 125 -5.12 -9.85 5.04
CA THR A 125 -6.44 -9.44 4.54
C THR A 125 -6.76 -10.12 3.21
N LEU A 126 -5.78 -10.23 2.30
CA LEU A 126 -5.96 -10.88 1.01
C LEU A 126 -6.21 -12.39 1.17
N ALA A 127 -5.47 -13.05 2.05
CA ALA A 127 -5.65 -14.47 2.36
C ALA A 127 -7.07 -14.75 2.90
N TYR A 128 -7.56 -13.90 3.81
CA TYR A 128 -8.94 -13.97 4.31
C TYR A 128 -9.99 -13.80 3.20
N ILE A 129 -9.80 -12.83 2.30
CA ILE A 129 -10.73 -12.63 1.18
C ILE A 129 -10.74 -13.84 0.25
N ILE A 130 -9.57 -14.44 -0.04
CA ILE A 130 -9.48 -15.62 -0.90
C ILE A 130 -10.18 -16.81 -0.25
N SER A 131 -9.90 -17.10 1.02
CA SER A 131 -10.54 -18.24 1.70
C SER A 131 -12.07 -18.13 1.75
N GLU A 132 -12.59 -16.93 1.99
CA GLU A 132 -14.04 -16.70 2.03
C GLU A 132 -14.69 -16.79 0.64
N LEU A 133 -14.02 -16.30 -0.41
CA LEU A 133 -14.51 -16.43 -1.78
C LEU A 133 -14.50 -17.89 -2.24
N ASP A 134 -13.46 -18.65 -1.90
CA ASP A 134 -13.36 -20.07 -2.24
C ASP A 134 -14.44 -20.90 -1.53
N GLU A 135 -14.81 -20.54 -0.29
CA GLU A 135 -15.90 -21.20 0.44
C GLU A 135 -17.26 -20.87 -0.17
N LEU A 136 -17.51 -19.61 -0.52
CA LEU A 136 -18.74 -19.21 -1.22
C LEU A 136 -18.89 -19.94 -2.57
N GLU A 137 -17.81 -20.09 -3.33
CA GLU A 137 -17.80 -20.83 -4.58
C GLU A 137 -18.03 -22.33 -4.38
N ARG A 138 -17.49 -22.91 -3.29
CA ARG A 138 -17.75 -24.31 -2.90
C ARG A 138 -19.22 -24.55 -2.55
N GLU A 139 -19.84 -23.64 -1.79
CA GLU A 139 -21.26 -23.73 -1.42
C GLU A 139 -22.16 -23.59 -2.65
N GLU A 140 -21.87 -22.66 -3.55
CA GLU A 140 -22.60 -22.49 -4.80
C GLU A 140 -22.44 -23.71 -5.72
N PHE A 141 -21.23 -24.26 -5.83
CA PHE A 141 -20.98 -25.48 -6.59
C PHE A 141 -21.77 -26.67 -6.03
N TYR A 142 -21.82 -26.84 -4.71
CA TYR A 142 -22.61 -27.91 -4.08
C TYR A 142 -24.12 -27.75 -4.34
N ARG A 143 -24.65 -26.53 -4.24
CA ARG A 143 -26.06 -26.22 -4.56
C ARG A 143 -26.38 -26.57 -6.02
N LEU A 144 -25.55 -26.12 -6.96
CA LEU A 144 -25.72 -26.42 -8.39
C LEU A 144 -25.65 -27.92 -8.68
N LYS A 145 -24.71 -28.64 -8.05
CA LYS A 145 -24.58 -30.10 -8.18
C LYS A 145 -25.84 -30.82 -7.69
N LYS A 146 -26.37 -30.44 -6.52
CA LYS A 146 -27.62 -31.02 -5.99
C LYS A 146 -28.81 -30.78 -6.90
N ILE A 147 -28.92 -29.59 -7.51
CA ILE A 147 -29.98 -29.28 -8.48
C ILE A 147 -29.83 -30.13 -9.74
N GLN A 148 -28.61 -30.29 -10.26
CA GLN A 148 -28.36 -31.16 -11.41
C GLN A 148 -28.68 -32.64 -11.11
N ASP A 149 -28.27 -33.14 -9.93
CA ASP A 149 -28.58 -34.50 -9.49
C ASP A 149 -30.11 -34.71 -9.40
N LYS A 150 -30.84 -33.75 -8.81
CA LYS A 150 -32.32 -33.77 -8.76
C LYS A 150 -32.92 -33.78 -10.17
N LYS A 151 -32.48 -32.89 -11.07
CA LYS A 151 -32.94 -32.82 -12.47
C LYS A 151 -32.68 -34.13 -13.21
N LYS A 152 -31.53 -34.77 -13.00
CA LYS A 152 -31.18 -36.06 -13.61
C LYS A 152 -32.11 -37.18 -13.12
N ILE A 153 -32.35 -37.25 -11.81
CA ILE A 153 -33.30 -38.24 -11.23
C ILE A 153 -34.72 -38.03 -11.77
N ILE A 154 -35.17 -36.78 -11.89
CA ILE A 154 -36.49 -36.46 -12.46
C ILE A 154 -36.56 -36.91 -13.92
N ARG A 155 -35.51 -36.66 -14.72
CA ARG A 155 -35.42 -37.08 -16.11
C ARG A 155 -35.45 -38.60 -16.27
N GLU A 156 -34.67 -39.33 -15.48
CA GLU A 156 -34.65 -40.80 -15.47
C GLU A 156 -36.01 -41.39 -15.06
N LYS A 157 -36.68 -40.80 -14.05
CA LYS A 157 -38.04 -41.20 -13.65
C LYS A 157 -39.08 -40.91 -14.74
N ALA A 158 -38.96 -39.78 -15.43
CA ALA A 158 -39.85 -39.43 -16.53
C ALA A 158 -39.66 -40.39 -17.73
N GLU A 159 -38.42 -40.75 -18.06
CA GLU A 159 -38.10 -41.73 -19.10
C GLU A 159 -38.59 -43.14 -18.74
N ALA A 160 -38.40 -43.57 -17.49
CA ALA A 160 -38.93 -44.84 -17.00
C ALA A 160 -40.47 -44.88 -16.99
N ARG A 161 -41.12 -43.75 -16.69
CA ARG A 161 -42.59 -43.62 -16.75
C ARG A 161 -43.09 -43.63 -18.20
N LYS A 162 -42.38 -42.99 -19.14
CA LYS A 162 -42.68 -43.05 -20.58
C LYS A 162 -42.52 -44.47 -21.13
N ALA A 163 -41.46 -45.18 -20.77
CA ALA A 163 -41.23 -46.57 -21.20
C ALA A 163 -42.35 -47.51 -20.72
N LYS A 164 -42.76 -47.40 -19.45
CA LYS A 164 -43.88 -48.19 -18.89
C LYS A 164 -45.24 -47.87 -19.54
N MET A 165 -45.45 -46.61 -19.96
CA MET A 165 -46.67 -46.20 -20.66
C MET A 165 -46.70 -46.69 -22.12
N LEU A 166 -45.52 -46.82 -22.75
CA LEU A 166 -45.36 -47.41 -24.08
C LEU A 166 -45.64 -48.92 -24.08
N GLU A 167 -45.16 -49.64 -23.06
CA GLU A 167 -45.45 -51.08 -22.87
C GLU A 167 -46.93 -51.36 -22.56
N ALA A 168 -47.65 -50.39 -21.99
CA ALA A 168 -49.08 -50.51 -21.67
C ALA A 168 -50.02 -50.17 -22.85
N GLY A 169 -49.50 -49.83 -24.03
CA GLY A 169 -50.30 -49.71 -25.27
C GLY A 169 -51.33 -48.58 -25.31
N LYS A 170 -51.08 -47.44 -24.65
CA LYS A 170 -51.91 -46.22 -24.78
C LYS A 170 -51.25 -45.16 -25.68
N ASP A 171 -52.09 -44.48 -26.45
CA ASP A 171 -51.74 -43.62 -27.59
C ASP A 171 -50.85 -42.40 -27.21
N VAL A 172 -49.89 -42.07 -28.08
CA VAL A 172 -48.70 -41.24 -27.79
C VAL A 172 -49.01 -39.72 -27.76
N ARG A 173 -50.25 -39.32 -28.10
CA ARG A 173 -50.62 -37.91 -28.34
C ARG A 173 -50.92 -37.09 -27.08
N ASP A 174 -51.29 -37.73 -25.96
CA ASP A 174 -51.56 -37.02 -24.70
C ASP A 174 -50.27 -36.62 -23.93
N ILE A 175 -49.09 -36.94 -24.49
CA ILE A 175 -47.80 -36.90 -23.78
C ILE A 175 -47.09 -35.53 -23.87
N ALA A 176 -47.47 -34.69 -24.83
CA ALA A 176 -46.79 -33.42 -25.07
C ALA A 176 -47.01 -32.38 -23.94
N ASN A 177 -48.14 -32.43 -23.23
CA ASN A 177 -48.53 -31.39 -22.26
C ASN A 177 -47.98 -31.62 -20.83
N LEU A 178 -47.36 -32.76 -20.52
CA LEU A 178 -46.95 -33.10 -19.15
C LEU A 178 -45.47 -32.79 -18.82
N LEU A 179 -44.68 -32.37 -19.81
CA LEU A 179 -43.28 -31.99 -19.60
C LEU A 179 -43.10 -30.50 -19.25
N ASP A 180 -44.16 -29.70 -19.39
CA ASP A 180 -44.13 -28.23 -19.25
C ASP A 180 -44.64 -27.74 -17.88
N GLU A 181 -45.32 -28.60 -17.09
CA GLU A 181 -45.97 -28.20 -15.82
C GLU A 181 -45.09 -28.38 -14.57
N GLY A 182 -43.78 -28.57 -14.69
CA GLY A 182 -42.94 -29.03 -13.56
C GLY A 182 -41.72 -28.19 -13.21
N ASP A 183 -41.52 -27.03 -13.83
CA ASP A 183 -40.33 -26.20 -13.55
C ASP A 183 -40.49 -25.26 -12.33
N GLU A 184 -41.67 -25.20 -11.72
CA GLU A 184 -41.95 -24.30 -10.57
C GLU A 184 -41.31 -24.75 -9.24
N ASP A 185 -41.01 -26.04 -9.06
CA ASP A 185 -40.58 -26.59 -7.76
C ASP A 185 -39.04 -26.64 -7.56
N LEU A 186 -38.27 -25.96 -8.40
CA LEU A 186 -36.79 -25.97 -8.32
C LEU A 186 -36.19 -24.81 -7.49
N LEU A 187 -37.02 -24.04 -6.80
CA LEU A 187 -36.60 -22.87 -6.00
C LEU A 187 -36.87 -23.04 -4.50
N PHE A 188 -36.21 -24.00 -3.85
CA PHE A 188 -35.91 -23.94 -2.41
C PHE A 188 -34.57 -24.60 -2.11
#